data_AF-A0AAD1AFP2-F1
#
_entry.id   AF-A0AAD1AFP2-F1
#
_cell.length_a   1.000
_cell.length_b   1.000
_cell.length_c   1.000
_cell.angle_alpha   90.00
_cell.angle_beta   90.00
_cell.angle_gamma   90.00
#
_symmetry.space_group_name_H-M   'P 1'
#
loop_
_entity.id
_entity.type
_entity.pdbx_description
1 polymer ?
#
loop_
_entity_poly.entity_id
_entity_poly.type
_entity_poly.pdbx_seq_one_letter_code
_entity_poly.pdbx_strand_id
1 'polypeptide(L)'
;MHDYDDLAARAERSELAPLPGTQLRGEEAAEHARAALLAATGADTLDDAVIIARGRPRLDAEEPVGPMWRVRSTKPLDQKISQLAKRRGVSKSQILREAAAAYVEAS
;
A
#
# COMPACT_ATOMS: atom_id res chain seq x y z
N MET A 1 6.46 34.59 -9.69
CA MET A 1 5.50 33.46 -9.68
C MET A 1 6.12 32.40 -10.55
N HIS A 2 6.49 31.24 -9.99
CA HIS A 2 7.11 30.18 -10.80
C HIS A 2 6.02 29.55 -11.68
N ASP A 3 6.29 29.47 -12.99
CA ASP A 3 5.42 28.80 -13.95
C ASP A 3 5.68 27.30 -13.85
N TYR A 4 4.86 26.64 -13.03
CA TYR A 4 4.96 25.19 -12.81
C TYR A 4 4.49 24.39 -14.02
N ASP A 5 3.67 24.98 -14.90
CA ASP A 5 3.16 24.30 -16.10
C ASP A 5 4.27 24.21 -17.17
N ASP A 6 5.07 25.27 -17.36
CA ASP A 6 6.27 25.22 -18.21
C ASP A 6 7.29 24.19 -17.70
N LEU A 7 7.51 24.15 -16.38
CA LEU A 7 8.44 23.18 -15.77
C LEU A 7 7.97 21.73 -16.00
N ALA A 8 6.68 21.46 -15.82
CA ALA A 8 6.09 20.16 -16.09
C ALA A 8 6.25 19.75 -17.56
N ALA A 9 5.93 20.66 -18.49
CA ALA A 9 6.05 20.40 -19.92
C ALA A 9 7.50 20.09 -20.34
N ARG A 10 8.49 20.76 -19.74
CA ARG A 10 9.93 20.48 -19.96
C ARG A 10 10.37 19.15 -19.39
N ALA A 11 9.82 18.75 -18.23
CA ALA A 11 10.07 17.44 -17.64
C ALA A 11 9.56 16.30 -18.53
N GLU A 12 8.34 16.44 -19.07
CA GLU A 12 7.73 15.45 -19.98
C GLU A 12 8.53 15.28 -21.27
N ARG A 13 9.09 16.38 -21.80
CA ARG A 13 9.98 16.35 -22.98
C ARG A 13 11.40 15.85 -22.68
N SER A 14 11.68 15.44 -21.44
CA SER A 14 13.01 15.00 -20.99
C SER A 14 14.11 16.06 -21.18
N GLU A 15 13.74 17.34 -21.14
CA GLU A 15 14.66 18.48 -21.31
C GLU A 15 15.34 18.88 -19.99
N LEU A 16 14.97 18.23 -18.88
CA LEU A 16 15.57 18.47 -17.57
C LEU A 16 16.75 17.52 -17.35
N ALA A 17 17.94 18.08 -17.23
CA ALA A 17 19.12 17.35 -16.81
C ALA A 17 19.28 17.42 -15.28
N PRO A 18 19.63 16.32 -14.61
CA PRO A 18 20.00 16.35 -13.21
C PRO A 18 21.26 17.20 -13.01
N LEU A 19 21.33 17.89 -11.87
CA LEU A 19 22.49 18.70 -11.54
C LEU A 19 23.74 17.80 -11.43
N PRO A 20 24.89 18.24 -11.97
CA PRO A 20 26.13 17.47 -11.85
C PRO A 20 26.50 17.19 -10.38
N GLY A 21 26.84 15.94 -10.08
CA GLY A 21 27.23 15.52 -8.73
C GLY A 21 26.08 15.26 -7.75
N THR A 22 24.82 15.47 -8.15
CA THR A 22 23.67 15.19 -7.27
C THR A 22 23.04 13.82 -7.53
N GLN A 23 23.56 13.07 -8.49
CA GLN A 23 22.98 11.81 -8.93
C GLN A 23 23.48 10.66 -8.06
N LEU A 24 22.63 10.18 -7.16
CA LEU A 24 22.89 8.97 -6.37
C LEU A 24 22.38 7.74 -7.13
N ARG A 25 23.06 6.60 -6.97
CA ARG A 25 22.67 5.32 -7.60
C ARG A 25 22.80 4.16 -6.62
N GLY A 26 22.05 3.09 -6.87
CA GLY A 26 22.15 1.85 -6.09
C GLY A 26 21.75 2.05 -4.63
N GLU A 27 22.55 1.50 -3.72
CA GLU A 27 22.26 1.48 -2.28
C GLU A 27 22.25 2.88 -1.66
N GLU A 28 23.15 3.77 -2.08
CA GLU A 28 23.16 5.16 -1.61
C GLU A 28 21.87 5.91 -1.98
N ALA A 29 21.33 5.66 -3.17
CA ALA A 29 20.06 6.25 -3.58
C ALA A 29 18.89 5.71 -2.73
N ALA A 30 18.92 4.41 -2.42
CA ALA A 30 17.89 3.77 -1.60
C ALA A 30 17.88 4.32 -0.17
N GLU A 31 19.06 4.41 0.46
CA GLU A 31 19.20 4.99 1.80
C GLU A 31 18.78 6.46 1.84
N HIS A 32 19.20 7.26 0.86
CA HIS A 32 18.81 8.66 0.78
C HIS A 32 17.30 8.84 0.57
N ALA A 33 16.69 8.03 -0.30
CA ALA A 33 15.25 8.06 -0.53
C ALA A 33 14.46 7.65 0.73
N ARG A 34 14.91 6.63 1.47
CA ARG A 34 14.31 6.21 2.74
C ARG A 34 14.35 7.34 3.75
N ALA A 35 15.52 7.96 3.95
CA ALA A 35 15.66 9.08 4.87
C ALA A 35 14.76 10.27 4.49
N ALA A 36 14.70 10.61 3.21
CA ALA A 36 13.83 11.69 2.71
C ALA A 36 12.34 11.40 2.94
N LEU A 37 11.90 10.14 2.72
CA LEU A 37 10.52 9.71 2.97
C LEU A 37 10.14 9.83 4.45
N LEU A 38 11.00 9.34 5.36
CA LEU A 38 10.75 9.44 6.80
C LEU A 38 10.71 10.90 7.26
N ALA A 39 11.65 11.73 6.80
CA ALA A 39 11.70 13.15 7.14
C ALA A 39 10.47 13.93 6.62
N ALA A 40 10.02 13.65 5.40
CA ALA A 40 8.87 14.32 4.80
C ALA A 40 7.54 13.94 5.47
N THR A 41 7.43 12.73 6.00
CA THR A 41 6.21 12.21 6.62
C THR A 41 6.20 12.30 8.15
N GLY A 42 7.36 12.49 8.77
CA GLY A 42 7.54 12.43 10.23
C GLY A 42 7.36 11.02 10.80
N ALA A 43 7.49 9.98 9.97
CA ALA A 43 7.29 8.59 10.35
C ALA A 43 8.56 7.97 10.94
N ASP A 44 8.40 7.05 11.89
CA ASP A 44 9.51 6.26 12.45
C ASP A 44 9.84 5.04 11.58
N THR A 45 8.90 4.57 10.76
CA THR A 45 9.05 3.41 9.88
C THR A 45 8.57 3.70 8.47
N LEU A 46 9.07 2.94 7.49
CA LEU A 46 8.64 3.06 6.09
C LEU A 46 7.17 2.65 5.91
N ASP A 47 6.69 1.65 6.65
CA ASP A 47 5.29 1.24 6.60
C ASP A 47 4.37 2.38 7.08
N ASP A 48 4.75 3.07 8.16
CA ASP A 48 4.04 4.25 8.64
C ASP A 48 4.09 5.40 7.64
N ALA A 49 5.24 5.62 6.99
CA ALA A 49 5.38 6.62 5.93
C ALA A 49 4.43 6.35 4.76
N VAL A 50 4.28 5.09 4.35
CA VAL A 50 3.32 4.70 3.29
C VAL A 50 1.89 4.97 3.72
N ILE A 51 1.52 4.66 4.96
CA ILE A 51 0.17 4.92 5.48
C ILE A 51 -0.12 6.43 5.51
N ILE A 52 0.85 7.25 5.95
CA ILE A 52 0.71 8.70 6.00
C ILE A 52 0.60 9.28 4.58
N ALA A 53 1.46 8.87 3.65
CA ALA A 53 1.49 9.36 2.27
C ALA A 53 0.20 9.02 1.50
N ARG A 54 -0.41 7.86 1.79
CA ARG A 54 -1.72 7.47 1.23
C ARG A 54 -2.91 8.19 1.90
N GLY A 55 -2.63 9.05 2.88
CA GLY A 55 -3.60 9.66 3.78
C GLY A 55 -3.90 8.71 4.93
N ARG A 56 -3.61 9.15 6.18
CA ARG A 56 -4.00 8.38 7.37
C ARG A 56 -5.50 8.03 7.25
N PRO A 57 -5.88 6.75 7.34
CA PRO A 57 -7.27 6.38 7.49
C PRO A 57 -7.83 7.15 8.68
N ARG A 58 -8.92 7.89 8.47
CA ARG A 58 -9.64 8.53 9.56
C ARG A 58 -10.04 7.43 10.55
N LEU A 59 -9.90 7.67 11.85
CA LEU A 59 -10.35 6.72 12.89
C LEU A 59 -11.86 6.44 12.78
N ASP A 60 -12.56 7.37 12.15
CA ASP A 60 -13.97 7.46 11.82
C ASP A 60 -14.28 7.18 10.33
N ALA A 61 -13.29 6.84 9.50
CA ALA A 61 -13.58 6.35 8.16
C ALA A 61 -14.20 4.95 8.26
N GLU A 62 -15.46 4.83 7.84
CA GLU A 62 -16.02 3.52 7.54
C GLU A 62 -15.11 2.80 6.54
N GLU A 63 -14.84 1.52 6.79
CA GLU A 63 -14.17 0.65 5.83
C GLU A 63 -14.86 0.85 4.47
N PRO A 64 -14.11 1.10 3.37
CA PRO A 64 -14.72 1.27 2.06
C PRO A 64 -15.61 0.05 1.77
N VAL A 65 -16.91 0.30 1.58
CA VAL A 65 -17.91 -0.75 1.42
C VAL A 65 -17.67 -1.47 0.10
N GLY A 66 -16.87 -2.54 0.16
CA GLY A 66 -16.65 -3.43 -0.97
C GLY A 66 -17.91 -4.24 -1.31
N PRO A 67 -17.97 -4.85 -2.51
CA PRO A 67 -19.08 -5.71 -2.87
C PRO A 67 -19.21 -6.87 -1.87
N MET A 68 -20.42 -7.05 -1.32
CA MET A 68 -20.69 -8.13 -0.37
C MET A 68 -20.83 -9.47 -1.09
N TRP A 69 -19.93 -10.41 -0.82
CA TRP A 69 -20.00 -11.78 -1.35
C TRP A 69 -20.80 -12.70 -0.42
N ARG A 70 -21.97 -13.16 -0.88
CA ARG A 70 -22.73 -14.22 -0.21
C ARG A 70 -22.35 -15.57 -0.80
N VAL A 71 -21.58 -16.36 -0.06
CA VAL A 71 -21.07 -17.66 -0.50
C VAL A 71 -21.85 -18.79 0.16
N ARG A 72 -22.13 -19.86 -0.59
CA ARG A 72 -22.66 -21.12 -0.04
C ARG A 72 -21.49 -22.06 0.26
N SER A 73 -21.49 -22.65 1.45
CA SER A 73 -20.48 -23.61 1.87
C SER A 73 -21.13 -24.85 2.50
N THR A 74 -20.36 -25.93 2.57
CA THR A 74 -20.77 -27.11 3.34
C THR A 74 -20.55 -26.87 4.83
N LYS A 75 -21.37 -27.48 5.69
CA LYS A 75 -21.24 -27.37 7.16
C LYS A 75 -19.82 -27.69 7.66
N PRO A 76 -19.15 -28.77 7.19
CA PRO A 76 -17.79 -29.07 7.64
C PRO A 76 -16.78 -27.99 7.25
N LEU A 77 -16.94 -27.37 6.08
CA LEU A 77 -16.04 -26.31 5.63
C LEU A 77 -16.20 -25.04 6.47
N ASP A 78 -17.44 -24.60 6.73
CA ASP A 78 -17.67 -23.45 7.60
C ASP A 78 -17.10 -23.66 9.02
N GLN A 79 -17.23 -24.87 9.57
CA GLN A 79 -16.64 -25.20 10.87
C GLN A 79 -15.10 -25.09 10.87
N LYS A 80 -14.44 -25.61 9.83
CA LYS A 80 -12.98 -25.50 9.69
C LYS A 80 -12.52 -24.05 9.59
N ILE A 81 -13.21 -23.23 8.79
CA ILE A 81 -12.93 -21.80 8.66
C ILE A 81 -13.16 -21.08 9.99
N SER A 82 -14.24 -21.41 10.70
CA SER A 82 -14.55 -20.84 12.02
C SER A 82 -13.44 -21.11 13.04
N GLN A 83 -12.93 -22.34 13.09
CA GLN A 83 -11.84 -22.72 14.00
C GLN A 83 -10.54 -22.04 13.60
N LEU A 84 -10.24 -21.95 12.31
CA LEU A 84 -9.04 -21.28 11.80
C LEU A 84 -9.04 -19.78 12.16
N ALA A 85 -10.17 -19.10 11.93
CA ALA A 85 -10.38 -17.70 12.30
C ALA A 85 -10.13 -17.47 13.80
N LYS A 86 -10.73 -18.31 14.66
CA LYS A 86 -10.53 -18.25 16.12
C LYS A 86 -9.06 -18.43 16.52
N ARG A 87 -8.35 -19.41 15.95
CA ARG A 87 -6.93 -19.65 16.27
C ARG A 87 -6.02 -18.49 15.87
N ARG A 88 -6.36 -17.78 14.78
CA ARG A 88 -5.57 -16.66 14.26
C ARG A 88 -5.98 -15.30 14.84
N GLY A 89 -7.08 -15.23 15.59
CA GLY A 89 -7.62 -13.96 16.10
C GLY A 89 -8.15 -13.03 15.01
N VAL A 90 -8.54 -13.57 13.85
CA VAL A 90 -9.03 -12.80 12.69
C VAL A 90 -10.47 -13.16 12.33
N SER A 91 -11.12 -12.36 11.49
CA SER A 91 -12.49 -12.62 11.05
C SER A 91 -12.58 -13.74 10.00
N LYS A 92 -13.73 -14.41 9.91
CA LYS A 92 -14.00 -15.40 8.83
C LYS A 92 -13.84 -14.78 7.44
N SER A 93 -14.34 -13.55 7.26
CA SER A 93 -14.26 -12.82 6.00
C SER A 93 -12.82 -12.57 5.58
N GLN A 94 -11.92 -12.29 6.52
CA GLN A 94 -10.49 -12.14 6.23
C GLN A 94 -9.88 -13.44 5.70
N ILE A 95 -10.14 -14.58 6.36
CA ILE A 95 -9.67 -15.89 5.88
C ILE A 95 -10.17 -16.18 4.46
N LEU A 96 -11.43 -15.86 4.17
CA LEU A 96 -12.01 -16.05 2.85
C LEU A 96 -11.39 -15.13 1.79
N ARG A 97 -11.07 -13.88 2.12
CA ARG A 97 -10.37 -12.95 1.22
C ARG A 97 -8.96 -13.45 0.88
N GLU A 98 -8.20 -13.86 1.89
CA GLU A 98 -6.85 -14.43 1.70
C GLU A 98 -6.89 -15.68 0.80
N ALA A 99 -7.83 -16.60 1.07
CA ALA A 99 -7.97 -17.81 0.28
C ALA A 99 -8.39 -17.54 -1.18
N ALA A 100 -9.29 -16.57 -1.40
CA ALA A 100 -9.71 -16.19 -2.74
C ALA A 100 -8.57 -15.54 -3.54
N ALA A 101 -7.78 -14.65 -2.92
CA ALA A 101 -6.61 -14.07 -3.55
C ALA A 101 -5.58 -15.14 -3.95
N ALA A 102 -5.24 -16.05 -3.03
CA ALA A 102 -4.30 -17.14 -3.30
C ALA A 102 -4.80 -18.08 -4.42
N TYR A 103 -6.10 -18.34 -4.51
CA TYR A 103 -6.66 -19.16 -5.59
C TYR A 103 -6.54 -18.48 -6.96
N VAL A 104 -6.79 -17.17 -7.03
CA VAL A 104 -6.66 -16.39 -8.27
C VAL A 104 -5.20 -16.31 -8.73
N GLU A 105 -4.25 -16.12 -7.81
CA GLU A 105 -2.82 -16.08 -8.14
C GLU A 105 -2.27 -17.44 -8.61
N ALA A 106 -2.88 -18.54 -8.16
CA ALA A 106 -2.50 -19.90 -8.54
C ALA A 106 -3.22 -20.43 -9.79
N SER A 107 -4.20 -19.68 -10.33
CA SER A 107 -4.98 -20.05 -11.52
C SER A 107 -4.38 -19.45 -12.78
#